data_AF-A0A328U4L4-F1
#
_entry.id   AF-A0A328U4L4-F1
#
_cell.length_a   1.000
_cell.length_b   1.000
_cell.length_c   1.000
_cell.angle_alpha   90.00
_cell.angle_beta   90.00
_cell.angle_gamma   90.00
#
_symmetry.space_group_name_H-M   'P 1'
#
loop_
_entity.id
_entity.type
_entity.pdbx_description
1 polymer ?
#
loop_
_entity_poly.entity_id
_entity_poly.type
_entity_poly.pdbx_seq_one_letter_code
_entity_poly.pdbx_strand_id
1 'polypeptide(L)'
;MTMTSHWMDDYLDLYNFAKQIGDRDWQEQLLEAMRRKEELEREETLRAARDELLQQFNTVNHQMMELIAHLKQSATPEEETTILELIGTLKAKRMDLAKKIKSLTS
;
A
#
# COMPACT_ATOMS: atom_id res chain seq x y z
N MET A 1 12.93 -17.09 0.78
CA MET A 1 14.35 -16.66 0.72
C MET A 1 14.34 -15.35 -0.05
N THR A 2 14.40 -14.23 0.66
CA THR A 2 14.08 -12.89 0.13
C THR A 2 15.33 -12.24 -0.46
N MET A 3 15.28 -11.81 -1.74
CA MET A 3 16.40 -11.16 -2.46
C MET A 3 16.83 -9.80 -1.87
N THR A 4 16.10 -9.28 -0.88
CA THR A 4 16.35 -7.98 -0.25
C THR A 4 17.59 -7.93 0.65
N SER A 5 18.13 -9.06 1.13
CA SER A 5 19.30 -9.04 2.03
C SER A 5 20.64 -8.95 1.30
N HIS A 6 20.75 -9.50 0.09
CA HIS A 6 22.05 -9.66 -0.58
C HIS A 6 22.73 -8.33 -0.90
N TRP A 7 21.96 -7.33 -1.35
CA TRP A 7 22.54 -6.03 -1.69
C TRP A 7 23.01 -5.25 -0.45
N MET A 8 22.32 -5.41 0.68
CA MET A 8 22.69 -4.75 1.93
C MET A 8 24.00 -5.33 2.45
N ASP A 9 24.12 -6.66 2.40
CA ASP A 9 25.34 -7.38 2.76
C ASP A 9 26.51 -6.98 1.85
N ASP A 10 26.31 -6.91 0.53
CA ASP A 10 27.34 -6.46 -0.42
C ASP A 10 27.81 -5.01 -0.13
N TYR A 11 26.89 -4.10 0.19
CA TYR A 11 27.23 -2.71 0.51
C TYR A 11 27.93 -2.58 1.86
N LEU A 12 27.60 -3.43 2.83
CA LEU A 12 28.30 -3.50 4.12
C LEU A 12 29.72 -4.01 3.96
N ASP A 13 29.94 -5.01 3.10
CA ASP A 13 31.27 -5.51 2.78
C ASP A 13 32.13 -4.43 2.11
N LEU A 14 31.58 -3.71 1.13
CA LEU A 14 32.25 -2.57 0.50
C LEU A 14 32.56 -1.44 1.48
N TYR A 15 31.64 -1.15 2.40
CA TYR A 15 31.85 -0.13 3.43
C TYR A 15 32.97 -0.54 4.40
N ASN A 16 32.98 -1.80 4.83
CA ASN A 16 34.03 -2.33 5.69
C ASN A 16 35.39 -2.30 5.00
N PHE A 17 35.43 -2.60 3.70
CA PHE A 17 36.64 -2.50 2.90
C PHE A 17 37.12 -1.04 2.73
N ALA A 18 36.23 -0.11 2.40
CA ALA A 18 36.52 1.33 2.34
C ALA A 18 37.08 1.86 3.67
N LYS A 19 36.50 1.40 4.79
CA LYS A 19 36.98 1.68 6.14
C LYS A 19 38.38 1.12 6.39
N GLN A 20 38.65 -0.10 5.93
CA GLN A 20 39.96 -0.75 6.09
C GLN A 20 41.07 -0.01 5.35
N ILE A 21 40.78 0.53 4.16
CA ILE A 21 41.76 1.30 3.38
C ILE A 21 41.80 2.80 3.76
N GLY A 22 40.96 3.24 4.69
CA GLY A 22 40.90 4.62 5.18
C GLY A 22 40.23 5.61 4.23
N ASP A 23 39.53 5.12 3.21
CA ASP A 23 38.85 5.95 2.21
C ASP A 23 37.52 6.46 2.78
N ARG A 24 37.53 7.70 3.28
CA ARG A 24 36.36 8.33 3.92
C ARG A 24 35.33 8.81 2.90
N ASP A 25 35.79 9.30 1.76
CA ASP A 25 34.89 9.77 0.71
C ASP A 25 34.07 8.61 0.14
N TRP A 26 34.70 7.44 -0.01
CA TRP A 26 34.00 6.24 -0.43
C TRP A 26 33.03 5.70 0.64
N GLN A 27 33.39 5.77 1.93
CA GLN A 27 32.48 5.44 3.02
C GLN A 27 31.22 6.33 3.00
N GLU A 28 31.37 7.64 2.81
CA GLU A 28 30.25 8.58 2.74
C GLU A 28 29.35 8.31 1.53
N GLN A 29 29.93 8.05 0.35
CA GLN A 29 29.19 7.70 -0.86
C GLN A 29 28.36 6.41 -0.69
N LEU A 30 28.93 5.38 -0.04
CA LEU A 30 28.23 4.13 0.23
C LEU A 30 27.05 4.34 1.19
N LEU A 31 27.25 5.12 2.25
CA LEU A 31 26.17 5.46 3.20
C LEU A 31 25.04 6.25 2.52
N GLU A 32 25.38 7.22 1.67
CA GLU A 32 24.38 7.99 0.91
C GLU A 32 23.60 7.10 -0.06
N ALA A 33 24.28 6.21 -0.77
CA ALA A 33 23.65 5.27 -1.69
C ALA A 33 22.69 4.31 -0.97
N MET A 34 23.09 3.77 0.19
CA MET A 34 22.23 2.92 1.02
C MET A 34 20.99 3.67 1.50
N ARG A 35 21.14 4.89 2.04
CA ARG A 35 20.02 5.71 2.49
C ARG A 35 19.05 6.04 1.37
N ARG A 36 19.58 6.42 0.20
CA ARG A 36 18.76 6.74 -0.97
C ARG A 36 17.96 5.53 -1.45
N LYS A 37 18.59 4.35 -1.46
CA LYS A 37 17.90 3.11 -1.84
C LYS A 37 16.81 2.73 -0.84
N GLU A 38 17.10 2.79 0.46
CA GLU A 38 16.08 2.54 1.49
C GLU A 38 14.89 3.50 1.35
N GLU A 39 15.14 4.78 1.06
CA GLU A 39 14.07 5.77 0.89
C GLU A 39 13.21 5.44 -0.34
N LEU A 40 13.84 5.09 -1.47
CA LEU A 40 13.11 4.67 -2.68
C LEU A 40 12.27 3.40 -2.43
N GLU A 41 12.81 2.40 -1.74
CA GLU A 41 12.07 1.18 -1.40
C GLU A 41 10.89 1.47 -0.46
N ARG A 42 11.05 2.39 0.51
CA ARG A 42 9.96 2.85 1.37
C ARG A 42 8.90 3.58 0.58
N GLU A 43 9.28 4.51 -0.29
CA GLU A 43 8.35 5.24 -1.16
C GLU A 43 7.57 4.29 -2.08
N GLU A 44 8.24 3.33 -2.71
CA GLU A 44 7.59 2.32 -3.57
C GLU A 44 6.63 1.45 -2.77
N THR A 45 7.03 1.00 -1.58
CA THR A 45 6.16 0.21 -0.69
C THR A 45 4.92 1.00 -0.28
N LEU A 46 5.08 2.28 0.09
CA LEU A 46 3.97 3.16 0.44
C LEU A 46 3.04 3.41 -0.76
N ARG A 47 3.60 3.63 -1.95
CA ARG A 47 2.83 3.77 -3.20
C ARG A 47 2.03 2.52 -3.50
N ALA A 48 2.65 1.34 -3.44
CA ALA A 48 1.99 0.06 -3.69
C ALA A 48 0.83 -0.17 -2.69
N ALA A 49 1.08 0.05 -1.40
CA ALA A 49 0.04 -0.07 -0.36
C ALA A 49 -1.13 0.91 -0.59
N ARG A 50 -0.83 2.15 -1.00
CA ARG A 50 -1.84 3.15 -1.34
C ARG A 50 -2.68 2.72 -2.55
N ASP A 51 -2.03 2.26 -3.61
CA ASP A 51 -2.70 1.83 -4.83
C ASP A 51 -3.60 0.61 -4.59
N GLU A 52 -3.15 -0.33 -3.76
CA GLU A 52 -3.97 -1.47 -3.33
C GLU A 52 -5.24 -1.01 -2.59
N LEU A 53 -5.12 -0.08 -1.64
CA LEU A 53 -6.27 0.46 -0.92
C LEU A 53 -7.24 1.21 -1.84
N LEU A 54 -6.72 1.95 -2.83
CA LEU A 54 -7.54 2.62 -3.84
C LEU A 54 -8.30 1.62 -4.71
N GLN A 55 -7.65 0.53 -5.14
CA GLN A 55 -8.30 -0.56 -5.86
C GLN A 55 -9.43 -1.18 -5.04
N GLN A 56 -9.17 -1.51 -3.77
CA GLN A 56 -10.20 -2.05 -2.87
C GLN A 56 -11.37 -1.07 -2.67
N PHE A 57 -11.08 0.23 -2.53
CA PHE A 57 -12.10 1.27 -2.38
C PHE A 57 -12.98 1.38 -3.64
N ASN A 58 -12.38 1.34 -4.83
CA ASN A 58 -13.08 1.36 -6.10
C ASN A 58 -13.96 0.12 -6.29
N THR A 59 -13.47 -1.06 -5.95
CA THR A 59 -14.26 -2.30 -5.98
C THR A 59 -15.49 -2.21 -5.08
N VAL A 60 -15.33 -1.72 -3.83
CA VAL A 60 -16.48 -1.54 -2.92
C VAL A 60 -17.49 -0.54 -3.48
N ASN A 61 -17.04 0.57 -4.07
CA ASN A 61 -17.94 1.51 -4.72
C ASN A 61 -18.70 0.89 -5.89
N HIS A 62 -18.02 0.08 -6.71
CA HIS A 62 -18.65 -0.60 -7.83
C HIS A 62 -19.75 -1.55 -7.34
N GLN A 63 -19.46 -2.39 -6.36
CA GLN A 63 -20.43 -3.30 -5.73
C GLN A 63 -21.63 -2.54 -5.16
N MET A 64 -21.40 -1.38 -4.53
CA MET A 64 -22.50 -0.54 -4.05
C MET A 64 -23.37 -0.01 -5.19
N MET A 65 -22.78 0.41 -6.32
CA MET A 65 -23.54 0.87 -7.49
C MET A 65 -24.38 -0.24 -8.11
N GLU A 66 -23.83 -1.45 -8.22
CA GLU A 66 -24.57 -2.63 -8.69
C GLU A 66 -25.77 -2.94 -7.78
N LEU A 67 -25.56 -2.95 -6.46
CA LEU A 67 -26.64 -3.17 -5.50
C LEU A 67 -27.71 -2.08 -5.57
N ILE A 68 -27.34 -0.81 -5.74
CA ILE A 68 -28.31 0.27 -5.94
C ILE A 68 -29.08 0.10 -7.26
N ALA A 69 -28.44 -0.41 -8.32
CA ALA A 69 -29.12 -0.72 -9.57
C ALA A 69 -30.10 -1.88 -9.41
N HIS A 70 -29.74 -2.91 -8.64
CA HIS A 70 -30.63 -4.03 -8.30
C HIS A 70 -31.78 -3.59 -7.39
N LEU A 71 -31.55 -2.67 -6.45
CA LEU A 71 -32.58 -2.11 -5.57
C LEU A 71 -33.71 -1.44 -6.37
N LYS A 72 -33.37 -0.81 -7.51
CA LYS A 72 -34.38 -0.18 -8.39
C LYS A 72 -35.22 -1.20 -9.17
N GLN A 73 -34.81 -2.46 -9.19
CA GLN A 73 -35.43 -3.55 -9.95
C GLN A 73 -36.01 -4.63 -9.03
N SER A 74 -35.88 -4.50 -7.70
CA SER A 74 -36.34 -5.50 -6.74
C SER A 74 -37.85 -5.68 -6.82
N ALA A 75 -38.30 -6.93 -6.83
CA ALA A 75 -39.71 -7.26 -6.96
C ALA A 75 -40.39 -7.47 -5.60
N THR A 76 -39.60 -7.67 -4.53
CA THR A 76 -40.12 -7.97 -3.20
C THR A 76 -39.49 -7.08 -2.11
N PRO A 77 -40.24 -6.79 -1.03
CA PRO A 77 -39.70 -6.09 0.14
C PRO A 77 -38.54 -6.84 0.83
N GLU A 78 -38.52 -8.17 0.76
CA GLU A 78 -37.45 -9.00 1.32
C GLU A 78 -36.14 -8.83 0.54
N GLU A 79 -36.20 -8.79 -0.79
CA GLU A 79 -35.06 -8.48 -1.64
C GLU A 79 -34.53 -7.06 -1.37
N GLU A 80 -35.44 -6.08 -1.25
CA GLU A 80 -35.10 -4.70 -0.94
C GLU A 80 -34.32 -4.60 0.39
N THR A 81 -34.85 -5.25 1.43
CA THR A 81 -34.22 -5.28 2.76
C THR A 81 -32.82 -5.90 2.72
N THR A 82 -32.67 -7.03 2.02
CA THR A 82 -31.38 -7.71 1.87
C THR A 82 -30.35 -6.82 1.17
N ILE A 83 -30.75 -6.14 0.11
CA ILE A 83 -29.88 -5.23 -0.65
C ILE A 83 -29.45 -4.03 0.23
N LEU A 84 -30.38 -3.46 1.01
CA LEU A 84 -30.08 -2.35 1.91
C LEU A 84 -29.08 -2.73 3.02
N GLU A 85 -29.20 -3.93 3.58
CA GLU A 85 -28.24 -4.46 4.55
C GLU A 85 -26.83 -4.60 3.95
N LEU A 86 -26.74 -5.20 2.76
CA LEU A 86 -25.46 -5.33 2.02
C LEU A 86 -24.83 -3.96 1.73
N ILE A 87 -25.62 -2.99 1.29
CA ILE A 87 -25.16 -1.60 1.10
C ILE A 87 -24.64 -1.02 2.42
N GLY A 88 -25.29 -1.30 3.54
CA GLY A 88 -24.85 -0.89 4.88
C GLY A 88 -23.47 -1.43 5.23
N THR A 89 -23.25 -2.73 5.04
CA THR A 89 -21.94 -3.38 5.27
C THR A 89 -20.85 -2.78 4.37
N LEU A 90 -21.14 -2.57 3.09
CA LEU A 90 -20.20 -1.99 2.15
C LEU A 90 -19.86 -0.53 2.48
N LYS A 91 -20.82 0.27 2.95
CA LYS A 91 -20.57 1.64 3.44
C LYS A 91 -19.56 1.65 4.59
N ALA A 92 -19.71 0.75 5.55
CA ALA A 92 -18.77 0.63 6.68
C ALA A 92 -17.36 0.28 6.18
N LYS A 93 -17.24 -0.75 5.32
CA LYS A 93 -15.96 -1.14 4.70
C LYS A 93 -15.32 0.01 3.93
N ARG A 94 -16.11 0.74 3.14
CA ARG A 94 -15.63 1.91 2.38
C ARG A 94 -15.08 3.01 3.28
N MET A 95 -15.77 3.28 4.39
CA MET A 95 -15.33 4.29 5.36
C MET A 95 -14.00 3.91 6.02
N ASP A 96 -13.80 2.63 6.34
CA ASP A 96 -12.53 2.17 6.90
C ASP A 96 -11.40 2.23 5.88
N LEU A 97 -11.65 1.90 4.62
CA LEU A 97 -10.69 2.10 3.53
C LEU A 97 -10.33 3.58 3.37
N ALA A 98 -11.31 4.50 3.42
CA ALA A 98 -11.05 5.93 3.34
C ALA A 98 -10.16 6.44 4.49
N LYS A 99 -10.36 5.93 5.72
CA LYS A 99 -9.50 6.25 6.86
C LYS A 99 -8.07 5.75 6.65
N LYS A 100 -7.90 4.51 6.17
CA LYS A 100 -6.58 3.93 5.87
C LYS A 100 -5.84 4.70 4.78
N ILE A 101 -6.53 5.08 3.71
CA ILE A 101 -5.96 5.90 2.64
C ILE A 101 -5.51 7.25 3.21
N LYS A 102 -6.35 7.91 4.00
CA LYS A 102 -6.00 9.20 4.63
C LYS A 102 -4.75 9.09 5.52
N SER A 103 -4.62 8.01 6.31
CA SER A 103 -3.44 7.81 7.16
C SER A 103 -2.15 7.56 6.39
N LEU A 104 -2.20 7.12 5.13
CA LEU A 104 -1.01 6.97 4.28
C LEU A 104 -0.62 8.26 3.55
N THR A 105 -1.50 9.27 3.56
CA THR A 105 -1.28 10.57 2.88
C THR A 105 -1.08 11.73 3.86
N SER A 106 -1.20 11.48 5.17
CA SER A 106 -1.10 12.50 6.23
C SER A 106 0.29 12.55 6.83
#